data_AF-K5UIC9-F1
#
_entry.id   AF-K5UIC9-F1
#
_cell.length_a   1.000
_cell.length_b   1.000
_cell.length_c   1.000
_cell.angle_alpha   90.00
_cell.angle_beta   90.00
_cell.angle_gamma   90.00
#
_symmetry.space_group_name_H-M   'P 1'
#
loop_
_entity.id
_entity.type
_entity.pdbx_description
1 polymer ?
#
loop_
_entity_poly.entity_id
_entity_poly.type
_entity_poly.pdbx_seq_one_letter_code
_entity_poly.pdbx_strand_id
1 'polypeptide(L)' 'HNVECSEPRADARLLGKLDSELIEPLWISPTLVDSWSFTVMPPLSKLRQSRLGLGERFEGFKYGKEIWDTYTELKDLFEQ' A
#
# COMPACT_ATOMS: atom_id res chain seq x y z
N HIS A 1 -8.34 -16.79 -10.49
CA HIS A 1 -7.74 -16.73 -9.15
C HIS A 1 -8.86 -16.52 -8.14
N ASN A 2 -8.97 -17.42 -7.16
CA ASN A 2 -10.09 -17.53 -6.22
C ASN A 2 -9.88 -16.59 -5.01
N VAL A 3 -9.76 -15.29 -5.26
CA VAL A 3 -9.47 -14.28 -4.23
C VAL A 3 -10.77 -13.91 -3.51
N GLU A 4 -10.94 -14.39 -2.29
CA GLU A 4 -12.15 -14.15 -1.49
C GLU A 4 -11.99 -12.88 -0.63
N CYS A 5 -12.73 -11.82 -0.99
CA CYS A 5 -12.86 -10.61 -0.17
C CYS A 5 -14.20 -10.61 0.58
N SER A 6 -14.13 -10.79 1.90
CA SER A 6 -15.28 -10.61 2.80
C SER A 6 -15.73 -9.15 2.82
N GLU A 7 -17.02 -8.92 3.12
CA GLU A 7 -17.59 -7.57 3.19
C GLU A 7 -17.00 -6.76 4.36
N PRO A 8 -16.94 -5.42 4.26
CA PRO A 8 -17.20 -4.58 3.08
C PRO A 8 -16.13 -4.72 1.99
N ARG A 9 -16.59 -4.82 0.73
CA ARG A 9 -15.75 -4.89 -0.48
C ARG A 9 -15.42 -3.48 -0.99
N ALA A 10 -14.77 -2.69 -0.14
CA ALA A 10 -14.26 -1.38 -0.55
C ALA A 10 -13.05 -1.53 -1.48
N ASP A 11 -12.85 -0.61 -2.41
CA ASP A 11 -11.79 -0.67 -3.43
C ASP A 11 -10.40 -0.90 -2.82
N ALA A 12 -10.07 -0.18 -1.73
CA ALA A 12 -8.81 -0.33 -1.00
C ALA A 12 -8.60 -1.76 -0.45
N ARG A 13 -9.67 -2.42 0.00
CA ARG A 13 -9.60 -3.76 0.59
C ARG A 13 -9.54 -4.86 -0.48
N LEU A 14 -10.23 -4.65 -1.60
CA LEU A 14 -10.12 -5.54 -2.77
C LEU A 14 -8.71 -5.52 -3.34
N LEU A 15 -8.14 -4.31 -3.50
CA LEU A 15 -6.76 -4.14 -3.96
C LEU A 15 -5.77 -4.81 -3.02
N GLY A 16 -5.81 -4.50 -1.72
CA GLY A 16 -4.91 -5.15 -0.74
C GLY A 16 -5.03 -6.68 -0.72
N LYS A 17 -6.22 -7.24 -1.00
CA LYS A 17 -6.41 -8.69 -1.10
C LYS A 17 -5.80 -9.30 -2.35
N LEU A 18 -5.96 -8.66 -3.50
CA LEU A 18 -5.30 -9.09 -4.74
C LEU A 18 -3.78 -9.08 -4.55
N ASP A 19 -3.29 -8.08 -3.85
CA ASP A 19 -1.87 -7.90 -3.60
C ASP A 19 -1.25 -9.00 -2.75
N SER A 20 -1.90 -9.27 -1.63
CA SER A 20 -1.42 -10.25 -0.66
C SER A 20 -1.47 -11.68 -1.21
N GLU A 21 -2.43 -11.99 -2.09
CA GLU A 21 -2.55 -13.32 -2.66
C GLU A 21 -1.74 -13.53 -3.95
N LEU A 22 -1.51 -12.47 -4.74
CA LEU A 22 -0.87 -12.61 -6.06
C LEU A 22 0.56 -12.08 -6.11
N ILE A 23 0.89 -11.03 -5.37
CA ILE A 23 2.15 -10.29 -5.53
C ILE A 23 3.08 -10.50 -4.35
N GLU A 24 2.58 -10.38 -3.10
CA GLU A 24 3.39 -10.61 -1.90
C GLU A 24 4.18 -11.94 -1.96
N PRO A 25 3.58 -13.10 -2.34
CA PRO A 25 4.31 -14.38 -2.36
C PRO A 25 5.48 -14.42 -3.36
N LEU A 26 5.50 -13.52 -4.36
CA LEU A 26 6.57 -13.43 -5.35
C LEU A 26 7.82 -12.73 -4.80
N TRP A 27 7.69 -11.90 -3.75
CA TRP A 27 8.78 -11.13 -3.16
C TRP A 27 9.56 -11.93 -2.12
N ILE A 28 10.33 -12.90 -2.60
CA ILE A 28 11.21 -13.75 -1.77
C ILE A 28 12.44 -12.96 -1.31
N SER A 29 13.06 -12.19 -2.21
CA SER A 29 14.18 -11.28 -1.91
C SER A 29 13.70 -9.97 -1.28
N PRO A 30 14.53 -9.28 -0.49
CA PRO A 30 14.19 -7.97 0.07
C PRO A 30 13.83 -7.02 -1.07
N THR A 31 12.56 -6.60 -1.09
CA THR A 31 11.98 -5.76 -2.14
C THR A 31 11.38 -4.52 -1.50
N LEU A 32 11.73 -3.34 -2.02
CA LEU A 32 11.14 -2.07 -1.65
C LEU A 32 10.07 -1.71 -2.67
N VAL A 33 8.86 -1.45 -2.20
CA VAL A 33 7.70 -1.13 -3.04
C VAL A 33 7.30 0.30 -2.74
N ASP A 34 7.33 1.15 -3.76
CA ASP A 34 6.78 2.50 -3.69
C ASP A 34 5.26 2.40 -3.91
N SER A 35 4.49 3.14 -3.13
CA SER A 35 3.02 3.23 -3.07
C SER A 35 2.26 3.51 -4.39
N TRP A 36 2.92 3.44 -5.55
CA TRP A 36 2.32 3.48 -6.88
C TRP A 36 1.21 2.44 -7.09
N SER A 37 1.25 1.29 -6.41
CA SER A 37 0.47 0.13 -6.86
C SER A 37 -0.78 -0.22 -6.03
N PHE A 38 -0.92 0.12 -4.74
CA PHE A 38 -1.82 -0.73 -3.92
C PHE A 38 -2.78 -0.19 -2.88
N THR A 39 -2.86 1.12 -2.64
CA THR A 39 -3.98 1.63 -1.82
C THR A 39 -4.28 3.08 -2.14
N VAL A 40 -5.58 3.41 -2.08
CA VAL A 40 -6.06 4.78 -1.86
C VAL A 40 -5.24 5.36 -0.70
N MET A 41 -4.69 6.56 -0.90
CA MET A 41 -3.82 7.26 0.06
C MET A 41 -4.14 6.91 1.52
N PRO A 42 -3.16 6.42 2.31
CA PRO A 42 -3.29 6.40 3.75
C PRO A 42 -3.61 7.82 4.22
N PRO A 43 -4.61 8.01 5.11
CA PRO A 43 -5.03 9.33 5.59
C PRO A 43 -3.90 10.11 6.29
N LEU A 44 -2.86 9.41 6.72
CA LEU A 44 -1.71 9.98 7.42
C LEU A 44 -0.49 10.23 6.53
N SER A 45 -0.57 9.92 5.23
CA SER A 45 0.55 10.06 4.31
C SER A 45 0.49 11.36 3.53
N LYS A 46 1.62 12.05 3.45
CA LYS A 46 1.76 13.27 2.67
C LYS A 46 1.59 12.96 1.17
N LEU A 47 0.83 13.81 0.47
CA LEU A 47 0.71 13.76 -0.99
C LEU A 47 2.05 13.98 -1.69
N ARG A 48 2.32 13.14 -2.69
CA ARG A 48 3.52 13.25 -3.53
C ARG A 48 3.34 14.37 -4.54
N GLN A 49 4.26 15.34 -4.53
CA GLN A 49 4.21 16.50 -5.44
C GLN A 49 4.42 16.13 -6.91
N SER A 50 5.13 15.03 -7.18
CA SER A 50 5.47 14.60 -8.55
C SER A 50 4.41 13.71 -9.22
N ARG A 51 3.49 13.11 -8.45
CA ARG A 51 2.42 12.23 -8.96
C ARG A 51 1.15 12.46 -8.15
N LEU A 52 0.21 13.18 -8.77
CA LEU A 52 -1.06 13.56 -8.13
C LEU A 52 -1.85 12.31 -7.69
N GLY A 53 -2.34 12.32 -6.44
CA GLY A 53 -3.18 11.25 -5.89
C GLY A 53 -2.44 10.08 -5.25
N LEU A 54 -1.11 10.14 -5.15
CA LEU A 54 -0.30 9.14 -4.45
C LEU A 54 0.31 9.72 -3.17
N GLY A 55 0.33 8.94 -2.10
CA GLY A 55 1.06 9.29 -0.88
C GLY A 55 2.56 9.04 -1.02
N GLU A 56 3.37 9.66 -0.18
CA GLU A 56 4.78 9.30 -0.02
C GLU A 56 4.88 8.13 0.97
N ARG A 57 4.62 6.90 0.50
CA ARG A 57 4.69 5.66 1.29
C ARG A 57 5.54 4.59 0.61
N PHE A 58 6.29 3.85 1.42
CA PHE A 58 7.11 2.72 1.02
C PHE A 58 6.86 1.54 1.95
N GLU A 59 6.69 0.38 1.34
CA GLU A 59 6.55 -0.89 2.06
C GLU A 59 7.73 -1.79 1.68
N GLY A 60 8.26 -2.50 2.65
CA GLY A 60 9.33 -3.44 2.43
C GLY A 60 8.90 -4.86 2.68
N PHE A 61 9.15 -5.73 1.71
CA PHE A 61 8.75 -7.12 1.74
C PHE A 61 9.97 -8.05 1.74
N LYS A 62 9.87 -9.17 2.46
CA LYS A 62 10.84 -10.27 2.43
C LYS A 62 10.14 -11.59 2.75
N TYR A 63 10.49 -12.65 2.04
CA TYR A 63 9.85 -13.97 2.19
C TYR A 63 8.31 -13.91 2.07
N GLY A 64 7.81 -13.04 1.19
CA GLY A 64 6.38 -12.83 0.98
C GLY A 64 5.62 -12.33 2.20
N LYS A 65 6.31 -11.59 3.08
CA LYS A 65 5.70 -10.86 4.18
C LYS A 65 6.20 -9.43 4.20
N GLU A 66 5.31 -8.53 4.57
CA GLU A 66 5.66 -7.16 4.91
C GLU A 66 6.53 -7.16 6.18
N ILE A 67 7.62 -6.40 6.13
CA ILE A 67 8.61 -6.27 7.21
C ILE A 67 8.59 -4.86 7.80
N TRP A 68 8.28 -3.85 6.99
CA TRP A 68 8.21 -2.45 7.41
C TRP A 68 7.33 -1.64 6.46
N ASP A 69 6.62 -0.69 7.06
CA ASP A 69 5.82 0.34 6.40
C ASP A 69 6.35 1.70 6.86
N THR A 70 6.71 2.54 5.90
CA THR A 70 7.18 3.89 6.18
C THR A 70 6.50 4.87 5.25
N TYR A 71 6.14 6.02 5.78
CA TYR A 71 5.53 7.09 5.01
C TYR A 71 6.01 8.44 5.52
N THR A 72 6.02 9.43 4.63
CA THR A 72 6.16 10.83 5.05
C THR A 72 4.87 11.24 5.75
N GLU A 73 4.97 11.55 7.03
CA GLU A 73 3.84 12.00 7.85
C GLU A 73 3.20 13.25 7.26
N LEU A 74 1.87 13.21 7.10
CA LEU A 74 1.08 14.38 6.79
C LEU A 74 1.07 15.32 8.00
N LYS A 75 1.67 16.50 7.84
CA LYS A 75 1.81 17.51 8.91
C LYS A 75 0.70 18.57 8.86
N ASP A 76 -0.11 18.59 7.80
CA ASP A 76 -1.15 19.60 7.62
C ASP A 76 -2.42 19.19 8.38
N LEU A 77 -2.78 20.00 9.40
CA LEU A 77 -3.94 19.77 10.26
C LEU A 77 -5.29 19.82 9.51
N PHE A 78 -5.34 20.43 8.32
CA PHE A 78 -6.58 20.50 7.54
C PHE A 78 -6.76 19.30 6.61
N GLU A 79 -5.67 18.60 6.27
CA GLU A 79 -5.69 17.43 5.39
C GLU A 79 -5.66 16.10 6.17
N GLN A 80 -5.32 16.13 7.46
CA GLN A 80 -5.32 14.98 8.38
C GLN A 80 -6.71 14.69 8.97
#